data_AF-A0A6J4EDN5-F1
#
_entry.id   AF-A0A6J4EDN5-F1
#
_cell.length_a   1.000
_cell.length_b   1.000
_cell.length_c   1.000
_cell.angle_alpha   90.00
_cell.angle_beta   90.00
_cell.angle_gamma   90.00
#
_symmetry.space_group_name_H-M   'P 1'
#
loop_
_entity.id
_entity.type
_entity.pdbx_description
1 polymer ?
#
loop_
_entity_poly.entity_id
_entity_poly.type
_entity_poly.pdbx_seq_one_letter_code
_entity_poly.pdbx_strand_id
1 'polypeptide(L)'
;MPRRQSLIKALVILAFVIAAVVPTGYLWIIVSAKLELGGASPGEAVVGTTSRVEQRARQQYCTGVLATPKNTWLVGRMDRAEKTEGQPGIDLDALIRGNAAEQDDEEPSGFGGLFGGGLSSDPQTTYLSRLDDKGEFVQVAHLGETACLVATPDGDTLYLLTGVNRPEDAQQADIRQTVVLRSDDQGTSWAPLEQGLLAEANDLAWSLEPYFFDNQQVWAWASLPQSGSAYGEPENLRGGLYYSPDQGATREAIIASDDLLVSLDAIRSRAPEGVNWGDYNGEYGRITSYVQQFDDQHAAIWVSQSFLYGEPDGKYLTTPVFVTSKARLVRDGGQWQMEPLEREYGLHLDEVVGNDDERVIAVIEREGDEATQVAELDRQTLTWQPRGSLPSPFWPLPSSTGLRGFSIGKGVLLANTDSSYSVPLWLYPTADGEPATISSDAVFYSRDWGRSWSRLAIEGYLGVQGLDPRTDRVFWAEGDWYDVNPDKRIHSYRLD
;
A
#
# COMPACT_ATOMS: atom_id res chain seq x y z
N MET A 1 -7.93 -9.51 66.71
CA MET A 1 -6.99 -10.42 65.99
C MET A 1 -7.56 -11.14 64.75
N PRO A 2 -8.85 -11.54 64.62
CA PRO A 2 -9.31 -12.35 63.47
C PRO A 2 -9.43 -11.57 62.14
N ARG A 3 -9.69 -10.25 62.18
CA ARG A 3 -9.74 -9.40 60.97
C ARG A 3 -8.40 -9.28 60.23
N ARG A 4 -7.27 -9.23 60.95
CA ARG A 4 -5.92 -9.14 60.34
C ARG A 4 -5.52 -10.42 59.60
N GLN A 5 -5.85 -11.59 60.14
CA GLN A 5 -5.56 -12.89 59.49
C GLN A 5 -6.42 -13.11 58.24
N SER A 6 -7.68 -12.64 58.24
CA SER A 6 -8.55 -12.68 57.06
C SER A 6 -8.05 -11.77 55.93
N LEU A 7 -7.52 -10.59 56.27
CA LEU A 7 -6.99 -9.62 55.31
C LEU A 7 -5.65 -10.09 54.70
N ILE A 8 -4.78 -10.70 55.50
CA ILE A 8 -3.52 -11.29 55.04
C ILE A 8 -3.79 -12.48 54.10
N LYS A 9 -4.72 -13.38 54.44
CA LYS A 9 -5.12 -14.48 53.55
C LYS A 9 -5.72 -13.98 52.24
N ALA A 10 -6.57 -12.96 52.28
CA ALA A 10 -7.14 -12.35 51.09
C ALA A 10 -6.06 -11.70 50.20
N LEU A 11 -5.07 -11.01 50.79
CA LEU A 11 -3.94 -10.43 50.07
C LEU A 11 -3.02 -11.50 49.46
N VAL A 12 -2.78 -12.61 50.18
CA VAL A 12 -1.98 -13.73 49.65
C VAL A 12 -2.70 -14.42 48.49
N ILE A 13 -4.00 -14.69 48.62
CA ILE A 13 -4.81 -15.26 47.53
C ILE A 13 -4.83 -14.30 46.34
N LEU A 14 -5.04 -13.00 46.56
CA LEU A 14 -5.00 -11.99 45.51
C LEU A 14 -3.62 -11.94 44.83
N ALA A 15 -2.53 -12.01 45.60
CA ALA A 15 -1.17 -12.05 45.07
C ALA A 15 -0.92 -13.31 44.23
N PHE A 16 -1.39 -14.48 44.68
CA PHE A 16 -1.31 -15.72 43.89
C PHE A 16 -2.16 -15.66 42.61
N VAL A 17 -3.37 -15.08 42.68
CA VAL A 17 -4.23 -14.88 41.51
C VAL A 17 -3.56 -13.92 40.52
N ILE A 18 -3.01 -12.80 40.98
CA ILE A 18 -2.28 -11.85 40.13
C ILE A 18 -1.03 -12.52 39.53
N ALA A 19 -0.27 -13.26 40.33
CA ALA A 19 0.94 -13.96 39.87
C ALA A 19 0.65 -15.07 38.85
N ALA A 20 -0.55 -15.64 38.83
CA ALA A 20 -0.97 -16.59 37.81
C ALA A 20 -1.60 -15.91 36.58
N VAL A 21 -2.47 -14.92 36.79
CA VAL A 21 -3.24 -14.26 35.72
C VAL A 21 -2.35 -13.40 34.83
N VAL A 22 -1.39 -12.66 35.39
CA VAL A 22 -0.54 -11.75 34.61
C VAL A 22 0.33 -12.50 33.59
N PRO A 23 1.09 -13.56 33.96
CA PRO A 23 1.87 -14.32 32.99
C PRO A 23 1.00 -15.04 31.95
N THR A 24 -0.13 -15.61 32.36
CA THR A 24 -1.05 -16.27 31.41
C THR A 24 -1.66 -15.27 30.44
N GLY A 25 -2.07 -14.08 30.90
CA GLY A 25 -2.58 -13.02 30.05
C GLY A 25 -1.53 -12.50 29.07
N TYR A 26 -0.30 -12.28 29.52
CA TYR A 26 0.82 -11.92 28.67
C TYR A 26 1.09 -12.96 27.58
N LEU A 27 1.21 -14.24 27.97
CA LEU A 27 1.43 -15.34 27.01
C LEU A 27 0.27 -15.47 26.02
N TRP A 28 -0.97 -15.28 26.48
CA TRP A 28 -2.13 -15.28 25.59
C TRP A 28 -2.08 -14.16 24.56
N ILE A 29 -1.71 -12.93 24.95
CA ILE A 29 -1.54 -11.82 24.00
C ILE A 29 -0.49 -12.19 22.95
N ILE A 30 0.70 -12.63 23.37
CA ILE A 30 1.78 -12.99 22.44
C ILE A 30 1.38 -14.14 21.50
N VAL A 31 0.73 -15.19 22.02
CA VAL A 31 0.29 -16.33 21.20
C VAL A 31 -0.84 -15.93 20.25
N SER A 32 -1.83 -15.16 20.71
CA SER A 32 -2.96 -14.71 19.88
C SER A 32 -2.57 -13.70 18.82
N ALA A 33 -1.57 -12.87 19.08
CA ALA A 33 -0.94 -12.05 18.06
C ALA A 33 -0.24 -12.96 17.06
N LYS A 34 0.74 -13.75 17.51
CA LYS A 34 1.62 -14.52 16.63
C LYS A 34 0.94 -15.60 15.79
N LEU A 35 -0.08 -16.26 16.33
CA LEU A 35 -0.90 -17.25 15.63
C LEU A 35 -2.15 -16.63 14.98
N GLU A 36 -2.23 -15.30 15.01
CA GLU A 36 -3.30 -14.51 14.43
C GLU A 36 -4.72 -14.91 14.85
N LEU A 37 -4.86 -15.35 16.10
CA LEU A 37 -6.10 -15.91 16.63
C LEU A 37 -7.13 -14.83 16.98
N GLY A 38 -8.37 -15.07 16.59
CA GLY A 38 -9.54 -14.27 16.96
C GLY A 38 -9.90 -13.20 15.94
N GLY A 39 -10.72 -12.24 16.35
CA GLY A 39 -11.35 -11.27 15.46
C GLY A 39 -12.79 -11.63 15.12
N ALA A 40 -13.47 -10.69 14.45
CA ALA A 40 -14.85 -10.84 14.00
C ALA A 40 -14.91 -11.25 12.52
N SER A 41 -15.99 -11.96 12.15
CA SER A 41 -16.34 -12.33 10.78
C SER A 41 -17.69 -11.70 10.39
N PRO A 42 -17.80 -10.36 10.36
CA PRO A 42 -19.10 -9.70 10.18
C PRO A 42 -19.63 -9.95 8.76
N GLY A 43 -20.88 -10.40 8.66
CA GLY A 43 -21.55 -10.60 7.37
C GLY A 43 -20.80 -11.52 6.41
N GLU A 44 -20.11 -12.54 6.94
CA GLU A 44 -19.30 -13.47 6.14
C GLU A 44 -20.08 -14.10 4.99
N ALA A 45 -19.48 -14.05 3.80
CA ALA A 45 -20.03 -14.65 2.60
C ALA A 45 -18.91 -15.06 1.63
N VAL A 46 -19.15 -16.13 0.87
CA VAL A 46 -18.33 -16.48 -0.29
C VAL A 46 -18.77 -15.60 -1.46
N VAL A 47 -17.83 -14.83 -2.02
CA VAL A 47 -18.07 -13.96 -3.18
C VAL A 47 -18.03 -14.75 -4.47
N GLY A 48 -17.05 -15.66 -4.59
CA GLY A 48 -16.94 -16.53 -5.73
C GLY A 48 -15.85 -17.57 -5.57
N THR A 49 -15.76 -18.46 -6.56
CA THR A 49 -14.77 -19.55 -6.59
C THR A 49 -13.91 -19.48 -7.82
N THR A 50 -12.64 -19.87 -7.72
CA THR A 50 -11.77 -20.08 -8.88
C THR A 50 -11.72 -21.56 -9.26
N SER A 51 -11.55 -21.86 -10.54
CA SER A 51 -11.30 -23.23 -11.01
C SER A 51 -9.89 -23.72 -10.60
N ARG A 52 -8.93 -22.79 -10.55
CA ARG A 52 -7.51 -23.00 -10.24
C ARG A 52 -7.07 -22.07 -9.09
N VAL A 53 -6.29 -22.57 -8.13
CA VAL A 53 -5.84 -21.75 -6.97
C VAL A 53 -4.95 -20.59 -7.43
N GLU A 54 -4.21 -20.82 -8.51
CA GLU A 54 -3.30 -19.92 -9.21
C GLU A 54 -3.97 -18.58 -9.59
N GLN A 55 -5.28 -18.61 -9.91
CA GLN A 55 -6.05 -17.40 -10.25
C GLN A 55 -6.24 -16.45 -9.05
N ARG A 56 -6.14 -16.96 -7.82
CA ARG A 56 -6.18 -16.15 -6.59
C ARG A 56 -4.82 -16.08 -5.89
N ALA A 57 -3.74 -16.52 -6.55
CA ALA A 57 -2.40 -16.46 -5.98
C ALA A 57 -2.03 -15.00 -5.74
N ARG A 58 -1.74 -14.67 -4.49
CA ARG A 58 -1.36 -13.32 -4.09
C ARG A 58 0.14 -13.20 -4.00
N GLN A 59 0.64 -12.07 -4.47
CA GLN A 59 2.03 -11.66 -4.33
C GLN A 59 2.07 -10.20 -3.82
N GLN A 60 3.24 -9.72 -3.43
CA GLN A 60 3.40 -8.30 -3.09
C GLN A 60 3.09 -7.45 -4.33
N TYR A 61 2.12 -6.54 -4.24
CA TYR A 61 1.63 -5.65 -5.31
C TYR A 61 0.76 -6.32 -6.40
N CYS A 62 -0.13 -5.51 -7.00
CA CYS A 62 -0.84 -5.80 -8.25
C CYS A 62 -1.67 -7.10 -8.29
N THR A 63 -2.06 -7.61 -7.12
CA THR A 63 -2.92 -8.79 -6.98
C THR A 63 -4.05 -8.48 -6.00
N GLY A 64 -5.15 -9.20 -6.15
CA GLY A 64 -6.34 -9.04 -5.32
C GLY A 64 -7.61 -8.79 -6.11
N VAL A 65 -8.62 -8.28 -5.42
CA VAL A 65 -9.97 -8.05 -5.94
C VAL A 65 -10.18 -6.57 -6.21
N LEU A 66 -10.52 -6.24 -7.46
CA LEU A 66 -10.98 -4.91 -7.87
C LEU A 66 -12.49 -4.96 -8.11
N ALA A 67 -13.26 -4.32 -7.23
CA ALA A 67 -14.71 -4.23 -7.37
C ALA A 67 -15.11 -2.88 -7.99
N THR A 68 -15.83 -2.92 -9.11
CA THR A 68 -16.36 -1.73 -9.79
C THR A 68 -17.90 -1.77 -9.83
N PRO A 69 -18.57 -0.69 -10.25
CA PRO A 69 -20.01 -0.72 -10.52
C PRO A 69 -20.44 -1.70 -11.62
N LYS A 70 -19.52 -2.12 -12.49
CA LYS A 70 -19.82 -3.01 -13.62
C LYS A 70 -19.53 -4.47 -13.34
N ASN A 71 -18.45 -4.77 -12.62
CA ASN A 71 -18.03 -6.13 -12.34
C ASN A 71 -17.08 -6.24 -11.13
N THR A 72 -16.78 -7.46 -10.70
CA THR A 72 -15.75 -7.76 -9.71
C THR A 72 -14.65 -8.57 -10.40
N TRP A 73 -13.44 -8.01 -10.38
CA TRP A 73 -12.25 -8.59 -10.99
C TRP A 73 -11.36 -9.22 -9.93
N LEU A 74 -10.67 -10.28 -10.29
CA LEU A 74 -9.64 -10.92 -9.50
C LEU A 74 -8.36 -10.98 -10.33
N VAL A 75 -7.28 -10.42 -9.78
CA VAL A 75 -5.94 -10.44 -10.35
C VAL A 75 -5.08 -11.36 -9.50
N GLY A 76 -4.60 -12.45 -10.10
CA GLY A 76 -3.65 -13.37 -9.46
C GLY A 76 -2.29 -13.28 -10.14
N ARG A 77 -1.21 -13.51 -9.39
CA ARG A 77 0.16 -13.57 -9.93
C ARG A 77 0.91 -14.76 -9.38
N MET A 78 1.66 -15.44 -10.24
CA MET A 78 2.53 -16.55 -9.86
C MET A 78 3.93 -16.41 -10.43
N ASP A 79 4.90 -16.76 -9.58
CA ASP A 79 6.28 -16.96 -9.97
C ASP A 79 6.47 -18.42 -10.42
N ARG A 80 7.34 -18.66 -11.40
CA ARG A 80 7.59 -20.00 -11.98
C ARG A 80 6.32 -20.68 -12.49
N ALA A 81 5.37 -19.90 -13.00
CA ALA A 81 4.24 -20.50 -13.69
C ALA A 81 4.77 -21.27 -14.92
N GLU A 82 4.59 -22.59 -14.94
CA GLU A 82 4.82 -23.34 -16.17
C GLU A 82 3.88 -22.76 -17.23
N LYS A 83 4.43 -22.27 -18.35
CA LYS A 83 3.64 -21.88 -19.54
C LYS A 83 2.83 -23.10 -19.98
N THR A 84 1.63 -23.24 -19.43
CA THR A 84 0.75 -24.34 -19.77
C THR A 84 0.13 -23.98 -21.11
N GLU A 85 0.49 -24.71 -22.17
CA GLU A 85 -0.21 -24.58 -23.46
C GLU A 85 -1.73 -24.72 -23.23
N GLY A 86 -2.51 -23.77 -23.74
CA GLY A 86 -3.98 -23.79 -23.64
C GLY A 86 -4.56 -23.10 -22.40
N GLN A 87 -3.91 -22.05 -21.88
CA GLN A 87 -4.54 -21.19 -20.86
C GLN A 87 -5.85 -20.56 -21.38
N PRO A 88 -6.92 -20.51 -20.56
CA PRO A 88 -8.16 -19.85 -20.95
C PRO A 88 -7.99 -18.33 -21.13
N GLY A 89 -8.81 -17.77 -22.02
CA GLY A 89 -8.89 -16.32 -22.23
C GLY A 89 -7.94 -15.79 -23.30
N ILE A 90 -7.85 -14.46 -23.37
CA ILE A 90 -6.99 -13.73 -24.31
C ILE A 90 -5.54 -13.85 -23.83
N ASP A 91 -4.65 -14.26 -24.75
CA ASP A 91 -3.20 -14.16 -24.57
C ASP A 91 -2.77 -12.71 -24.87
N LEU A 92 -2.44 -11.97 -23.81
CA LEU A 92 -2.05 -10.56 -23.93
C LEU A 92 -0.61 -10.40 -24.42
N ASP A 93 0.26 -11.41 -24.27
CA ASP A 93 1.61 -11.37 -24.86
C ASP A 93 1.51 -11.41 -26.39
N ALA A 94 0.66 -12.31 -26.92
CA ALA A 94 0.40 -12.40 -28.35
C ALA A 94 -0.28 -11.12 -28.90
N LEU A 95 -1.13 -10.46 -28.09
CA LEU A 95 -1.71 -9.16 -28.46
C LEU A 95 -0.65 -8.07 -28.59
N ILE A 96 0.32 -8.03 -27.68
CA ILE A 96 1.37 -7.00 -27.64
C ILE A 96 2.44 -7.23 -28.70
N ARG A 97 2.94 -8.46 -28.82
CA ARG A 97 4.11 -8.80 -29.66
C ARG A 97 3.75 -9.45 -31.00
N GLY A 98 2.47 -9.76 -31.22
CA GLY A 98 2.02 -10.57 -32.34
C GLY A 98 2.38 -12.05 -32.19
N ASN A 99 2.03 -12.88 -33.18
CA ASN A 99 2.29 -14.33 -33.19
C ASN A 99 3.79 -14.70 -33.33
N ALA A 100 4.70 -13.73 -33.33
CA ALA A 100 6.15 -13.95 -33.40
C ALA A 100 6.73 -14.17 -31.98
N ALA A 101 6.18 -15.13 -31.24
CA ALA A 101 6.63 -15.47 -29.89
C ALA A 101 7.79 -16.48 -29.86
N GLU A 102 8.70 -16.40 -30.83
CA GLU A 102 10.01 -17.04 -30.76
C GLU A 102 11.07 -16.00 -31.05
N GLN A 103 11.41 -15.20 -30.04
CA GLN A 103 12.69 -14.50 -30.00
C GLN A 103 13.12 -14.34 -28.55
N ASP A 104 14.13 -15.14 -28.25
CA ASP A 104 15.13 -15.13 -27.19
C ASP A 104 14.72 -14.64 -25.79
N ASP A 105 15.14 -15.45 -24.81
CA ASP A 105 15.22 -15.15 -23.39
C ASP A 105 16.13 -13.92 -23.13
N GLU A 106 15.74 -12.74 -23.60
CA GLU A 106 16.32 -11.49 -23.15
C GLU A 106 15.79 -11.16 -21.77
N GLU A 107 16.74 -10.81 -20.90
CA GLU A 107 16.65 -10.74 -19.46
C GLU A 107 15.31 -10.17 -18.96
N PRO A 108 14.70 -10.79 -17.94
CA PRO A 108 13.49 -10.24 -17.36
C PRO A 108 13.80 -8.84 -16.83
N SER A 109 13.12 -7.86 -17.41
CA SER A 109 13.32 -6.45 -17.10
C SER A 109 12.48 -6.10 -15.89
N GLY A 110 13.11 -5.47 -14.90
CA GLY A 110 12.41 -4.60 -13.96
C GLY A 110 12.45 -4.97 -12.48
N PHE A 111 12.72 -6.21 -12.08
CA PHE A 111 12.72 -6.55 -10.64
C PHE A 111 14.07 -6.32 -9.96
N GLY A 112 15.19 -6.69 -10.62
CA GLY A 112 16.52 -6.65 -10.00
C GLY A 112 17.15 -5.26 -9.82
N GLY A 113 16.61 -4.25 -10.49
CA GLY A 113 17.15 -2.88 -10.46
C GLY A 113 16.56 -2.00 -9.35
N LEU A 114 15.37 -2.32 -8.84
CA LEU A 114 14.66 -1.48 -7.87
C LEU A 114 15.01 -1.82 -6.41
N PHE A 115 15.49 -3.05 -6.17
CA PHE A 115 15.96 -3.53 -4.88
C PHE A 115 17.30 -4.23 -5.09
N GLY A 116 18.42 -3.52 -4.84
CA GLY A 116 19.78 -4.01 -5.10
C GLY A 116 19.98 -5.49 -4.74
N GLY A 117 19.96 -6.34 -5.76
CA GLY A 117 20.05 -7.79 -5.62
C GLY A 117 19.89 -8.48 -6.97
N GLY A 118 21.00 -8.82 -7.61
CA GLY A 118 21.05 -9.54 -8.89
C GLY A 118 20.60 -11.00 -8.79
N LEU A 119 19.30 -11.22 -8.56
CA LEU A 119 18.65 -12.52 -8.72
C LEU A 119 17.86 -12.48 -10.02
N SER A 120 18.14 -13.42 -10.92
CA SER A 120 17.31 -13.72 -12.09
C SER A 120 15.86 -13.83 -11.63
N SER A 121 14.98 -12.91 -12.06
CA SER A 121 13.57 -13.02 -11.69
C SER A 121 12.99 -14.23 -12.40
N ASP A 122 12.47 -15.16 -11.61
CA ASP A 122 11.71 -16.29 -12.13
C ASP A 122 10.58 -15.78 -13.04
N PRO A 123 10.25 -16.47 -14.14
CA PRO A 123 9.19 -16.05 -15.04
C PRO A 123 7.87 -15.90 -14.28
N GLN A 124 7.22 -14.74 -14.43
CA GLN A 124 5.97 -14.42 -13.76
C GLN A 124 4.79 -14.54 -14.74
N THR A 125 3.60 -14.84 -14.21
CA THR A 125 2.36 -14.77 -14.99
C THR A 125 1.26 -14.13 -14.17
N THR A 126 0.62 -13.13 -14.75
CA THR A 126 -0.57 -12.47 -14.22
C THR A 126 -1.81 -13.07 -14.88
N TYR A 127 -2.80 -13.42 -14.06
CA TYR A 127 -4.11 -13.94 -14.48
C TYR A 127 -5.19 -12.90 -14.19
N LEU A 128 -6.02 -12.60 -15.19
CA LEU A 128 -7.18 -11.73 -15.04
C LEU A 128 -8.45 -12.56 -15.08
N SER A 129 -9.19 -12.55 -13.99
CA SER A 129 -10.44 -13.29 -13.84
C SER A 129 -11.59 -12.35 -13.52
N ARG A 130 -12.76 -12.63 -14.10
CA ARG A 130 -13.97 -11.83 -13.93
C ARG A 130 -15.05 -12.67 -13.26
N LEU A 131 -15.74 -12.10 -12.27
CA LEU A 131 -16.85 -12.78 -11.60
C LEU A 131 -18.03 -12.91 -12.57
N ASP A 132 -18.53 -14.13 -12.72
CA ASP A 132 -19.71 -14.42 -13.54
C ASP A 132 -21.00 -14.50 -12.71
N ASP A 133 -22.14 -14.63 -13.40
CA ASP A 133 -23.46 -14.70 -12.77
C ASP A 133 -23.69 -16.00 -11.95
N LYS A 134 -22.77 -16.97 -12.03
CA LYS A 134 -22.82 -18.23 -11.28
C LYS A 134 -21.95 -18.18 -10.02
N GLY A 135 -21.24 -17.08 -9.78
CA GLY A 135 -20.31 -16.94 -8.66
C GLY A 135 -18.96 -17.60 -8.92
N GLU A 136 -18.54 -17.76 -10.19
CA GLU A 136 -17.21 -18.21 -10.56
C GLU A 136 -16.36 -17.04 -11.05
N PHE A 137 -15.12 -16.94 -10.56
CA PHE A 137 -14.11 -16.10 -11.19
C PHE A 137 -13.56 -16.85 -12.41
N VAL A 138 -14.00 -16.43 -13.59
CA VAL A 138 -13.60 -17.02 -14.86
C VAL A 138 -12.41 -16.25 -15.41
N GLN A 139 -11.28 -16.93 -15.63
CA GLN A 139 -10.13 -16.33 -16.31
C GLN A 139 -10.51 -15.89 -17.73
N VAL A 140 -10.34 -14.60 -18.01
CA VAL A 140 -10.66 -13.97 -19.31
C VAL A 140 -9.42 -13.52 -20.06
N ALA A 141 -8.30 -13.31 -19.37
CA ALA A 141 -7.03 -12.95 -19.98
C ALA A 141 -5.83 -13.37 -19.11
N HIS A 142 -4.65 -13.45 -19.71
CA HIS A 142 -3.39 -13.71 -19.02
C HIS A 142 -2.23 -12.98 -19.69
N LEU A 143 -1.18 -12.70 -18.91
CA LEU A 143 0.03 -12.02 -19.35
C LEU A 143 1.25 -12.66 -18.67
N GLY A 144 2.29 -12.98 -19.43
CA GLY A 144 3.57 -13.50 -18.95
C GLY A 144 4.48 -12.46 -18.31
N GLU A 145 3.92 -11.56 -17.49
CA GLU A 145 4.64 -10.55 -16.71
C GLU A 145 3.74 -10.01 -15.58
N THR A 146 4.26 -9.17 -14.67
CA THR A 146 3.48 -8.38 -13.72
C THR A 146 2.55 -7.41 -14.43
N ALA A 147 1.30 -7.39 -14.00
CA ALA A 147 0.36 -6.36 -14.38
C ALA A 147 -0.61 -5.96 -13.26
N CYS A 148 -0.93 -4.67 -13.18
CA CYS A 148 -1.86 -4.10 -12.21
C CYS A 148 -3.12 -3.65 -12.95
N LEU A 149 -4.27 -4.13 -12.50
CA LEU A 149 -5.55 -3.71 -13.04
C LEU A 149 -6.05 -2.49 -12.25
N VAL A 150 -6.32 -1.40 -12.97
CA VAL A 150 -6.95 -0.19 -12.43
C VAL A 150 -8.19 0.14 -13.25
N ALA A 151 -9.15 0.84 -12.67
CA ALA A 151 -10.41 1.19 -13.32
C ALA A 151 -10.80 2.64 -13.02
N THR A 152 -11.55 3.24 -13.94
CA THR A 152 -12.28 4.48 -13.64
C THR A 152 -13.31 4.24 -12.53
N PRO A 153 -13.74 5.26 -11.76
CA PRO A 153 -14.68 5.09 -10.65
C PRO A 153 -16.03 4.46 -11.05
N ASP A 154 -16.55 4.77 -12.24
CA ASP A 154 -17.74 4.11 -12.81
C ASP A 154 -17.51 2.67 -13.29
N GLY A 155 -16.25 2.26 -13.40
CA GLY A 155 -15.80 0.99 -13.92
C GLY A 155 -15.96 0.84 -15.42
N ASP A 156 -16.30 1.88 -16.18
CA ASP A 156 -16.50 1.77 -17.65
C ASP A 156 -15.20 1.47 -18.39
N THR A 157 -14.09 2.08 -17.96
CA THR A 157 -12.77 1.87 -18.55
C THR A 157 -11.85 1.14 -17.57
N LEU A 158 -11.16 0.13 -18.08
CA LEU A 158 -10.12 -0.63 -17.39
C LEU A 158 -8.77 -0.33 -18.04
N TYR A 159 -7.75 -0.19 -17.20
CA TYR A 159 -6.35 -0.15 -17.64
C TYR A 159 -5.59 -1.30 -17.01
N LEU A 160 -4.80 -1.98 -17.84
CA LEU A 160 -3.84 -2.96 -17.39
C LEU A 160 -2.45 -2.35 -17.55
N LEU A 161 -1.83 -2.02 -16.42
CA LEU A 161 -0.52 -1.43 -16.33
C LEU A 161 0.52 -2.56 -16.26
N THR A 162 1.37 -2.73 -17.27
CA THR A 162 2.21 -3.94 -17.41
C THR A 162 3.70 -3.68 -17.23
N GLY A 163 4.48 -4.73 -16.97
CA GLY A 163 5.95 -4.73 -17.07
C GLY A 163 6.47 -5.06 -18.47
N VAL A 164 5.61 -5.17 -19.48
CA VAL A 164 6.01 -5.60 -20.82
C VAL A 164 6.57 -4.43 -21.62
N ASN A 165 7.82 -4.57 -22.09
CA ASN A 165 8.44 -3.59 -22.98
C ASN A 165 7.65 -3.45 -24.29
N ARG A 166 7.64 -2.23 -24.83
CA ARG A 166 7.06 -1.95 -26.15
C ARG A 166 7.87 -2.67 -27.23
N PRO A 167 7.21 -3.29 -28.23
CA PRO A 167 7.87 -3.82 -29.42
C PRO A 167 8.77 -2.75 -30.08
N GLU A 168 9.92 -3.13 -30.63
CA GLU A 168 10.90 -2.17 -31.20
C GLU A 168 10.31 -1.30 -32.31
N ASP A 169 9.41 -1.86 -33.13
CA ASP A 169 8.71 -1.16 -34.21
C ASP A 169 7.60 -0.21 -33.71
N ALA A 170 7.13 -0.42 -32.48
CA ALA A 170 6.15 0.41 -31.79
C ALA A 170 6.79 1.39 -30.78
N GLN A 171 8.11 1.34 -30.58
CA GLN A 171 8.84 2.30 -29.75
C GLN A 171 8.89 3.65 -30.48
N GLN A 172 8.04 4.57 -30.05
CA GLN A 172 8.15 5.98 -30.43
C GLN A 172 9.31 6.60 -29.64
N ALA A 173 10.13 7.43 -30.29
CA ALA A 173 11.33 8.01 -29.69
C ALA A 173 11.08 8.74 -28.35
N ASP A 174 9.83 9.19 -28.13
CA ASP A 174 9.44 10.01 -26.99
C ASP A 174 8.69 9.23 -25.88
N ILE A 175 8.36 7.94 -26.07
CA ILE A 175 7.59 7.14 -25.10
C ILE A 175 8.42 5.96 -24.61
N ARG A 176 8.93 6.06 -23.38
CA ARG A 176 9.72 5.01 -22.70
C ARG A 176 8.88 4.08 -21.83
N GLN A 177 7.64 4.46 -21.53
CA GLN A 177 6.76 3.68 -20.68
C GLN A 177 6.49 2.28 -21.25
N THR A 178 6.54 1.24 -20.39
CA THR A 178 6.06 -0.12 -20.73
C THR A 178 4.60 -0.10 -21.20
N VAL A 179 4.15 -1.19 -21.81
CA VAL A 179 2.82 -1.22 -22.44
C VAL A 179 1.71 -1.04 -21.40
N VAL A 180 0.77 -0.15 -21.71
CA VAL A 180 -0.52 -0.04 -21.03
C VAL A 180 -1.58 -0.56 -21.97
N LEU A 181 -2.42 -1.49 -21.51
CA LEU A 181 -3.59 -1.94 -22.26
C LEU A 181 -4.84 -1.25 -21.70
N ARG A 182 -5.75 -0.87 -22.60
CA ARG A 182 -7.07 -0.32 -22.26
C ARG A 182 -8.17 -1.27 -22.70
N SER A 183 -9.22 -1.37 -21.89
CA SER A 183 -10.47 -2.03 -22.25
C SER A 183 -11.65 -1.15 -21.85
N ASP A 184 -12.56 -0.91 -22.80
CA ASP A 184 -13.82 -0.17 -22.59
C ASP A 184 -15.06 -1.09 -22.62
N ASP A 185 -14.85 -2.41 -22.63
CA ASP A 185 -15.89 -3.43 -22.77
C ASP A 185 -15.80 -4.54 -21.71
N GLN A 186 -15.28 -4.17 -20.54
CA GLN A 186 -15.09 -5.06 -19.39
C GLN A 186 -14.20 -6.26 -19.70
N GLY A 187 -13.06 -5.99 -20.35
CA GLY A 187 -12.00 -6.95 -20.67
C GLY A 187 -12.37 -7.97 -21.74
N THR A 188 -13.40 -7.68 -22.54
CA THR A 188 -13.79 -8.52 -23.69
C THR A 188 -12.82 -8.30 -24.85
N SER A 189 -12.32 -7.08 -25.01
CA SER A 189 -11.21 -6.72 -25.88
C SER A 189 -10.24 -5.80 -25.15
N TRP A 190 -8.98 -5.85 -25.59
CA TRP A 190 -7.88 -5.04 -25.07
C TRP A 190 -7.15 -4.39 -26.24
N ALA A 191 -6.71 -3.16 -26.05
CA ALA A 191 -5.90 -2.43 -27.03
C ALA A 191 -4.72 -1.73 -26.34
N PRO A 192 -3.50 -1.79 -26.91
CA PRO A 192 -2.38 -1.00 -26.41
C PRO A 192 -2.66 0.51 -26.52
N LEU A 193 -2.33 1.26 -25.48
CA LEU A 193 -2.29 2.72 -25.53
C LEU A 193 -0.98 3.18 -26.15
N GLU A 194 -1.05 3.67 -27.38
CA GLU A 194 0.12 4.11 -28.13
C GLU A 194 0.94 5.16 -27.36
N GLN A 195 0.28 6.12 -26.72
CA GLN A 195 0.91 7.20 -25.93
C GLN A 195 1.15 6.85 -24.46
N GLY A 196 0.80 5.62 -24.04
CA GLY A 196 0.82 5.22 -22.62
C GLY A 196 -0.28 5.89 -21.80
N LEU A 197 -0.13 5.83 -20.47
CA LEU A 197 -0.99 6.51 -19.50
C LEU A 197 -0.10 7.39 -18.62
N LEU A 198 -0.19 8.72 -18.79
CA LEU A 198 0.68 9.68 -18.10
C LEU A 198 2.16 9.23 -18.18
N ALA A 199 2.63 8.92 -19.39
CA ALA A 199 3.88 8.17 -19.62
C ALA A 199 5.14 8.80 -19.00
N GLU A 200 5.18 10.12 -18.82
CA GLU A 200 6.27 10.85 -18.18
C GLU A 200 6.34 10.67 -16.68
N ALA A 201 5.23 10.26 -16.05
CA ALA A 201 5.24 9.99 -14.62
C ALA A 201 6.10 8.76 -14.34
N ASN A 202 5.95 7.70 -15.13
CA ASN A 202 6.68 6.47 -14.87
C ASN A 202 6.90 5.64 -16.13
N ASP A 203 8.17 5.33 -16.40
CA ASP A 203 8.59 4.44 -17.49
C ASP A 203 8.14 2.99 -17.23
N LEU A 204 7.90 2.60 -15.98
CA LEU A 204 7.39 1.27 -15.62
C LEU A 204 5.92 1.37 -15.26
N ALA A 205 5.03 1.10 -16.22
CA ALA A 205 3.60 1.33 -16.11
C ALA A 205 2.99 0.67 -14.86
N TRP A 206 3.36 -0.57 -14.53
CA TRP A 206 2.80 -1.28 -13.37
C TRP A 206 3.12 -0.59 -12.03
N SER A 207 4.14 0.27 -11.98
CA SER A 207 4.47 1.08 -10.80
C SER A 207 3.83 2.47 -10.81
N LEU A 208 3.00 2.78 -11.82
CA LEU A 208 2.18 3.99 -11.83
C LEU A 208 1.00 3.83 -10.87
N GLU A 209 0.78 4.84 -10.02
CA GLU A 209 -0.35 4.91 -9.08
C GLU A 209 -1.32 6.01 -9.51
N PRO A 210 -2.22 5.74 -10.48
CA PRO A 210 -3.16 6.75 -10.94
C PRO A 210 -4.26 7.00 -9.90
N TYR A 211 -4.45 8.28 -9.57
CA TYR A 211 -5.57 8.75 -8.74
C TYR A 211 -6.66 9.36 -9.63
N PHE A 212 -7.78 8.67 -9.75
CA PHE A 212 -8.96 9.17 -10.46
C PHE A 212 -9.84 9.99 -9.51
N PHE A 213 -10.04 11.28 -9.82
CA PHE A 213 -11.02 12.10 -9.12
C PHE A 213 -12.45 11.80 -9.62
N ASP A 214 -12.58 11.63 -10.93
CA ASP A 214 -13.81 11.18 -11.58
C ASP A 214 -13.46 10.26 -12.78
N ASN A 215 -14.42 10.01 -13.67
CA ASN A 215 -14.25 9.10 -14.81
C ASN A 215 -13.38 9.70 -15.94
N GLN A 216 -12.87 10.93 -15.78
CA GLN A 216 -12.06 11.66 -16.76
C GLN A 216 -10.78 12.20 -16.13
N GLN A 217 -10.89 12.87 -14.99
CA GLN A 217 -9.81 13.56 -14.30
C GLN A 217 -8.92 12.56 -13.56
N VAL A 218 -7.65 12.47 -13.97
CA VAL A 218 -6.65 11.58 -13.38
C VAL A 218 -5.37 12.32 -13.05
N TRP A 219 -4.79 11.97 -11.90
CA TRP A 219 -3.51 12.45 -11.42
C TRP A 219 -2.52 11.30 -11.31
N ALA A 220 -1.24 11.59 -11.46
CA ALA A 220 -0.19 10.66 -11.05
C ALA A 220 1.06 11.41 -10.62
N TRP A 221 1.74 10.87 -9.61
CA TRP A 221 3.09 11.25 -9.29
C TRP A 221 4.07 10.46 -10.14
N ALA A 222 5.15 11.12 -10.55
CA ALA A 222 6.33 10.45 -11.02
C ALA A 222 7.08 9.80 -9.88
N SER A 223 7.94 8.85 -10.23
CA SER A 223 8.97 8.36 -9.32
C SER A 223 9.87 9.52 -8.89
N LEU A 224 9.62 10.04 -7.69
CA LEU A 224 10.49 11.02 -7.05
C LEU A 224 11.84 10.36 -6.73
N PRO A 225 12.96 11.13 -6.71
CA PRO A 225 14.29 10.57 -6.50
C PRO A 225 14.40 9.88 -5.14
N GLN A 226 14.48 8.56 -5.15
CA GLN A 226 14.83 7.72 -3.99
C GLN A 226 16.32 7.35 -4.11
N SER A 227 17.04 7.12 -3.01
CA SER A 227 18.36 6.50 -3.13
C SER A 227 18.29 5.14 -3.79
N GLY A 228 19.23 4.92 -4.71
CA GLY A 228 19.41 3.62 -5.35
C GLY A 228 18.70 3.48 -6.68
N SER A 229 18.03 4.51 -7.20
CA SER A 229 17.66 4.50 -8.62
C SER A 229 18.94 4.49 -9.46
N ALA A 230 19.04 3.57 -10.41
CA ALA A 230 20.12 3.52 -11.41
C ALA A 230 20.11 4.72 -12.38
N TYR A 231 19.35 5.77 -12.06
CA TYR A 231 18.90 6.83 -12.95
C TYR A 231 19.33 8.20 -12.42
N GLY A 232 20.65 8.42 -12.34
CA GLY A 232 21.27 9.75 -12.25
C GLY A 232 20.82 10.67 -11.11
N GLU A 233 21.32 11.90 -11.12
CA GLU A 233 20.79 12.96 -10.26
C GLU A 233 19.43 13.43 -10.82
N PRO A 234 18.44 13.73 -9.98
CA PRO A 234 17.15 14.23 -10.44
C PRO A 234 17.32 15.56 -11.19
N GLU A 235 16.87 15.61 -12.45
CA GLU A 235 16.99 16.80 -13.29
C GLU A 235 16.12 17.98 -12.79
N ASN A 236 15.06 17.70 -12.01
CA ASN A 236 14.15 18.72 -11.48
C ASN A 236 13.44 18.27 -10.19
N LEU A 237 13.73 18.94 -9.06
CA LEU A 237 13.10 18.70 -7.75
C LEU A 237 11.77 19.44 -7.54
N ARG A 238 11.34 20.26 -8.52
CA ARG A 238 10.12 21.07 -8.47
C ARG A 238 8.94 20.44 -9.22
N GLY A 239 9.22 19.41 -10.01
CA GLY A 239 8.21 18.71 -10.82
C GLY A 239 7.89 17.32 -10.26
N GLY A 240 7.09 16.58 -11.00
CA GLY A 240 6.75 15.20 -10.68
C GLY A 240 5.24 14.94 -10.56
N LEU A 241 4.40 15.97 -10.44
CA LEU A 241 2.95 15.78 -10.47
C LEU A 241 2.41 16.02 -11.89
N TYR A 242 1.59 15.09 -12.36
CA TYR A 242 0.93 15.16 -13.65
C TYR A 242 -0.58 15.08 -13.49
N TYR A 243 -1.29 15.85 -14.31
CA TYR A 243 -2.74 15.89 -14.39
C TYR A 243 -3.20 15.60 -15.82
N SER A 244 -4.34 14.93 -15.96
CA SER A 244 -5.04 14.78 -17.22
C SER A 244 -6.55 14.97 -17.02
N PRO A 245 -7.21 15.83 -17.81
CA PRO A 245 -8.67 16.00 -17.79
C PRO A 245 -9.42 15.00 -18.67
N ASP A 246 -8.74 14.08 -19.36
CA ASP A 246 -9.29 13.23 -20.41
C ASP A 246 -8.72 11.81 -20.38
N GLN A 247 -8.73 11.22 -19.19
CA GLN A 247 -8.33 9.84 -18.92
C GLN A 247 -6.89 9.50 -19.34
N GLY A 248 -5.99 10.48 -19.26
CA GLY A 248 -4.58 10.34 -19.61
C GLY A 248 -4.24 10.62 -21.08
N ALA A 249 -5.20 11.01 -21.92
CA ALA A 249 -4.94 11.28 -23.33
C ALA A 249 -4.13 12.56 -23.56
N THR A 250 -4.39 13.60 -22.76
CA THR A 250 -3.56 14.80 -22.63
C THR A 250 -2.93 14.85 -21.24
N ARG A 251 -1.86 15.63 -21.11
CA ARG A 251 -1.15 15.79 -19.84
C ARG A 251 -0.80 17.24 -19.58
N GLU A 252 -0.82 17.59 -18.31
CA GLU A 252 -0.35 18.84 -17.76
C GLU A 252 0.65 18.51 -16.63
N ALA A 253 1.89 18.97 -16.78
CA ALA A 253 2.90 18.84 -15.73
C ALA A 253 2.78 20.02 -14.76
N ILE A 254 2.61 19.73 -13.48
CA ILE A 254 2.49 20.75 -12.44
C ILE A 254 3.86 21.00 -11.83
N ILE A 255 4.31 22.25 -11.90
CA ILE A 255 5.63 22.65 -11.41
C ILE A 255 5.47 23.56 -10.20
N ALA A 256 6.11 23.18 -9.09
CA ALA A 256 6.14 23.94 -7.86
C ALA A 256 6.99 25.22 -8.01
N SER A 257 6.72 26.24 -7.18
CA SER A 257 7.53 27.47 -7.13
C SER A 257 8.92 27.26 -6.51
N ASP A 258 9.08 26.21 -5.71
CA ASP A 258 10.27 25.83 -4.95
C ASP A 258 10.46 24.30 -4.98
N ASP A 259 11.61 23.80 -4.51
CA ASP A 259 11.87 22.36 -4.45
C ASP A 259 10.90 21.65 -3.50
N LEU A 260 10.26 20.59 -4.00
CA LEU A 260 9.32 19.74 -3.25
C LEU A 260 10.03 18.98 -2.13
N LEU A 261 11.27 18.59 -2.37
CA LEU A 261 12.11 17.80 -1.47
C LEU A 261 13.14 18.67 -0.78
N VAL A 262 13.54 18.26 0.43
CA VAL A 262 14.71 18.80 1.12
C VAL A 262 15.81 17.74 1.19
N SER A 263 17.06 18.17 1.11
CA SER A 263 18.21 17.28 1.24
C SER A 263 18.51 16.95 2.71
N LEU A 264 19.23 15.85 2.91
CA LEU A 264 19.73 15.42 4.22
C LEU A 264 20.55 16.53 4.90
N ASP A 265 21.34 17.29 4.15
CA ASP A 265 22.13 18.39 4.69
C ASP A 265 21.27 19.51 5.28
N ALA A 266 20.12 19.81 4.68
CA ALA A 266 19.17 20.77 5.24
C ALA A 266 18.56 20.25 6.56
N ILE A 267 18.30 18.93 6.64
CA ILE A 267 17.68 18.28 7.80
C ILE A 267 18.66 18.04 8.95
N ARG A 268 19.95 17.85 8.68
CA ARG A 268 20.98 17.58 9.71
C ARG A 268 21.01 18.59 10.85
N SER A 269 20.71 19.85 10.56
CA SER A 269 20.63 20.93 11.57
C SER A 269 19.55 20.72 12.64
N ARG A 270 18.61 19.80 12.42
CA ARG A 270 17.51 19.48 13.34
C ARG A 270 17.80 18.33 14.30
N ALA A 271 18.91 17.61 14.12
CA ALA A 271 19.33 16.56 15.05
C ALA A 271 20.44 17.05 16.01
N PRO A 272 20.65 16.37 17.16
CA PRO A 272 21.78 16.66 18.03
C PRO A 272 23.13 16.55 17.31
N GLU A 273 24.12 17.32 17.76
CA GLU A 273 25.49 17.22 17.23
C GLU A 273 26.09 15.84 17.48
N GLY A 274 26.85 15.33 16.50
CA GLY A 274 27.61 14.09 16.61
C GLY A 274 26.84 12.79 16.36
N VAL A 275 25.53 12.86 16.06
CA VAL A 275 24.73 11.67 15.74
C VAL A 275 25.17 10.99 14.44
N ASN A 276 24.93 9.69 14.36
CA ASN A 276 25.13 8.92 13.14
C ASN A 276 23.88 9.01 12.25
N TRP A 277 24.09 9.24 10.96
CA TRP A 277 23.04 9.21 9.94
C TRP A 277 23.18 7.98 9.06
N GLY A 278 22.06 7.48 8.55
CA GLY A 278 22.05 6.43 7.53
C GLY A 278 21.97 6.96 6.12
N ASP A 279 22.56 6.20 5.20
CA ASP A 279 22.56 6.44 3.76
C ASP A 279 21.64 5.49 2.97
N TYR A 280 21.01 4.49 3.62
CA TYR A 280 20.12 3.54 2.92
C TYR A 280 18.96 4.22 2.18
N ASN A 281 18.46 5.33 2.73
CA ASN A 281 17.42 6.17 2.12
C ASN A 281 17.98 7.42 1.38
N GLY A 282 19.31 7.57 1.28
CA GLY A 282 19.93 8.57 0.42
C GLY A 282 19.88 10.01 0.89
N GLU A 283 20.12 10.90 -0.08
CA GLU A 283 20.06 12.35 0.11
C GLU A 283 18.66 12.84 0.47
N TYR A 284 17.60 12.20 -0.04
CA TYR A 284 16.22 12.67 0.13
C TYR A 284 15.40 11.83 1.13
N GLY A 285 16.00 10.84 1.79
CA GLY A 285 15.28 10.00 2.74
C GLY A 285 14.21 9.14 2.05
N ARG A 286 13.35 8.50 2.86
CA ARG A 286 12.19 7.77 2.33
C ARG A 286 11.10 8.79 2.03
N ILE A 287 10.63 8.82 0.79
CA ILE A 287 9.60 9.76 0.31
C ILE A 287 8.26 9.05 0.13
N THR A 288 7.19 9.70 0.60
CA THR A 288 5.78 9.40 0.26
C THR A 288 5.13 10.64 -0.34
N SER A 289 4.23 10.48 -1.31
CA SER A 289 3.61 11.60 -2.02
C SER A 289 2.14 11.35 -2.30
N TYR A 290 1.31 12.36 -2.03
CA TYR A 290 -0.13 12.28 -2.15
C TYR A 290 -0.68 13.50 -2.87
N VAL A 291 -1.75 13.28 -3.63
CA VAL A 291 -2.58 14.32 -4.23
C VAL A 291 -4.04 14.02 -3.91
N GLN A 292 -4.80 15.03 -3.53
CA GLN A 292 -6.23 14.91 -3.28
C GLN A 292 -6.94 16.07 -3.95
N GLN A 293 -7.82 15.74 -4.90
CA GLN A 293 -8.72 16.72 -5.50
C GLN A 293 -9.99 16.83 -4.67
N PHE A 294 -10.43 18.07 -4.44
CA PHE A 294 -11.57 18.38 -3.58
C PHE A 294 -12.81 18.75 -4.38
N ASP A 295 -12.61 19.42 -5.51
CA ASP A 295 -13.61 19.81 -6.48
C ASP A 295 -12.92 20.11 -7.83
N ASP A 296 -13.67 20.61 -8.81
CA ASP A 296 -13.14 20.90 -10.15
C ASP A 296 -12.09 22.02 -10.20
N GLN A 297 -11.90 22.77 -9.12
CA GLN A 297 -11.04 23.96 -9.03
C GLN A 297 -9.98 23.89 -7.93
N HIS A 298 -10.13 23.00 -6.95
CA HIS A 298 -9.25 22.90 -5.80
C HIS A 298 -8.74 21.47 -5.60
N ALA A 299 -7.44 21.36 -5.36
CA ALA A 299 -6.77 20.15 -4.91
C ALA A 299 -5.66 20.51 -3.91
N ALA A 300 -5.06 19.51 -3.27
CA ALA A 300 -3.89 19.69 -2.42
C ALA A 300 -2.89 18.55 -2.60
N ILE A 301 -1.63 18.85 -2.30
CA ILE A 301 -0.54 17.88 -2.31
C ILE A 301 0.15 17.80 -0.95
N TRP A 302 0.74 16.64 -0.69
CA TRP A 302 1.68 16.43 0.39
C TRP A 302 2.83 15.56 -0.11
N VAL A 303 4.06 15.98 0.14
CA VAL A 303 5.27 15.20 -0.11
C VAL A 303 6.01 15.10 1.22
N SER A 304 6.00 13.92 1.81
CA SER A 304 6.56 13.64 3.13
C SER A 304 7.86 12.87 3.02
N GLN A 305 8.86 13.28 3.80
CA GLN A 305 10.17 12.63 3.86
C GLN A 305 10.46 12.16 5.28
N SER A 306 11.11 11.01 5.40
CA SER A 306 11.63 10.50 6.66
C SER A 306 13.12 10.20 6.57
N PHE A 307 13.85 10.67 7.58
CA PHE A 307 15.27 10.47 7.76
C PHE A 307 15.50 9.81 9.11
N LEU A 308 16.47 8.92 9.22
CA LEU A 308 16.79 8.23 10.48
C LEU A 308 18.20 8.62 10.93
N TYR A 309 18.33 8.94 12.22
CA TYR A 309 19.61 9.03 12.90
C TYR A 309 19.66 8.10 14.12
N GLY A 310 20.87 7.87 14.60
CA GLY A 310 21.15 7.07 15.79
C GLY A 310 22.28 7.66 16.61
N GLU A 311 22.57 7.04 17.74
CA GLU A 311 23.67 7.47 18.61
C GLU A 311 25.04 7.35 17.90
N PRO A 312 26.04 8.18 18.28
CA PRO A 312 27.37 8.24 17.64
C PRO A 312 28.14 6.90 17.59
N ASP A 313 27.79 5.94 18.44
CA ASP A 313 28.33 4.56 18.45
C ASP A 313 27.21 3.49 18.46
N GLY A 314 25.97 3.91 18.18
CA GLY A 314 24.81 3.04 18.15
C GLY A 314 24.81 2.12 16.92
N LYS A 315 24.37 0.88 17.09
CA LYS A 315 24.28 -0.11 16.01
C LYS A 315 23.15 0.18 15.02
N TYR A 316 22.12 0.90 15.45
CA TYR A 316 20.88 1.11 14.73
C TYR A 316 20.53 2.60 14.64
N LEU A 317 19.88 2.96 13.53
CA LEU A 317 19.27 4.27 13.34
C LEU A 317 17.80 4.15 13.71
N THR A 318 17.42 4.72 14.83
CA THR A 318 16.12 4.47 15.47
C THR A 318 15.31 5.74 15.66
N THR A 319 15.92 6.92 15.48
CA THR A 319 15.25 8.19 15.74
C THR A 319 14.89 8.86 14.42
N PRO A 320 13.59 8.98 14.09
CA PRO A 320 13.16 9.65 12.88
C PRO A 320 13.21 11.17 13.00
N VAL A 321 13.45 11.81 11.85
CA VAL A 321 13.23 13.22 11.59
C VAL A 321 12.36 13.32 10.34
N PHE A 322 11.29 14.10 10.45
CA PHE A 322 10.25 14.18 9.45
C PHE A 322 10.10 15.60 8.91
N VAL A 323 9.71 15.68 7.66
CA VAL A 323 9.31 16.92 7.00
C VAL A 323 8.25 16.62 5.96
N THR A 324 7.21 17.44 5.92
CA THR A 324 6.16 17.37 4.90
C THR A 324 6.06 18.70 4.19
N SER A 325 6.34 18.70 2.90
CA SER A 325 6.04 19.82 1.99
C SER A 325 4.58 19.69 1.55
N LYS A 326 3.79 20.76 1.69
CA LYS A 326 2.39 20.79 1.27
C LYS A 326 2.07 22.05 0.47
N ALA A 327 1.13 21.95 -0.45
CA ALA A 327 0.62 23.09 -1.20
C ALA A 327 -0.84 22.86 -1.62
N ARG A 328 -1.55 23.97 -1.83
CA ARG A 328 -2.82 23.97 -2.54
C ARG A 328 -2.55 24.01 -4.04
N LEU A 329 -3.46 23.38 -4.79
CA LEU A 329 -3.56 23.48 -6.22
C LEU A 329 -4.86 24.21 -6.53
N VAL A 330 -4.79 25.24 -7.37
CA VAL A 330 -5.95 26.01 -7.83
C VAL A 330 -5.99 25.96 -9.34
N ARG A 331 -7.18 25.70 -9.89
CA ARG A 331 -7.39 25.74 -11.33
C ARG A 331 -7.82 27.13 -11.76
N ASP A 332 -6.99 27.81 -12.56
CA ASP A 332 -7.30 29.12 -13.14
C ASP A 332 -7.07 29.09 -14.65
N GLY A 333 -8.00 29.68 -15.41
CA GLY A 333 -7.95 29.64 -16.88
C GLY A 333 -7.95 28.24 -17.49
N GLY A 334 -8.41 27.23 -16.74
CA GLY A 334 -8.44 25.82 -17.16
C GLY A 334 -7.14 25.04 -16.86
N GLN A 335 -6.12 25.70 -16.33
CA GLN A 335 -4.82 25.11 -15.96
C GLN A 335 -4.68 25.05 -14.45
N TRP A 336 -4.04 23.99 -13.95
CA TRP A 336 -3.74 23.85 -12.54
C TRP A 336 -2.45 24.57 -12.18
N GLN A 337 -2.49 25.31 -11.09
CA GLN A 337 -1.35 26.05 -10.55
C GLN A 337 -1.12 25.66 -9.11
N MET A 338 0.13 25.37 -8.77
CA MET A 338 0.54 25.14 -7.40
C MET A 338 0.79 26.46 -6.69
N GLU A 339 0.06 26.68 -5.60
CA GLU A 339 0.32 27.77 -4.67
C GLU A 339 1.67 27.56 -3.96
N PRO A 340 2.24 28.59 -3.31
CA PRO A 340 3.52 28.46 -2.60
C PRO A 340 3.54 27.28 -1.61
N LEU A 341 4.66 26.56 -1.59
CA LEU A 341 4.87 25.44 -0.68
C LEU A 341 4.98 25.91 0.78
N GLU A 342 4.31 25.19 1.66
CA GLU A 342 4.46 25.26 3.11
C GLU A 342 5.21 24.02 3.60
N ARG A 343 6.19 24.18 4.50
CA ARG A 343 6.91 23.06 5.11
C ARG A 343 6.49 22.85 6.55
N GLU A 344 5.99 21.66 6.84
CA GLU A 344 5.64 21.20 8.18
C GLU A 344 6.70 20.21 8.68
N TYR A 345 7.51 20.67 9.62
CA TYR A 345 8.54 19.86 10.25
C TYR A 345 7.96 19.00 11.38
N GLY A 346 8.45 17.77 11.52
CA GLY A 346 8.00 16.84 12.56
C GLY A 346 6.72 16.08 12.21
N LEU A 347 6.29 16.08 10.95
CA LEU A 347 5.16 15.31 10.44
C LEU A 347 5.60 14.48 9.23
N HIS A 348 5.23 13.21 9.22
CA HIS A 348 5.28 12.32 8.06
C HIS A 348 3.90 11.71 7.81
N LEU A 349 3.48 11.65 6.56
CA LEU A 349 2.27 10.94 6.14
C LEU A 349 2.68 9.58 5.57
N ASP A 350 2.25 8.52 6.23
CA ASP A 350 2.53 7.14 5.82
C ASP A 350 1.55 6.66 4.74
N GLU A 351 0.30 7.13 4.80
CA GLU A 351 -0.76 6.79 3.85
C GLU A 351 -1.87 7.85 3.89
N VAL A 352 -2.49 8.16 2.75
CA VAL A 352 -3.61 9.12 2.64
C VAL A 352 -4.70 8.56 1.75
N VAL A 353 -5.91 8.45 2.30
CA VAL A 353 -7.07 7.89 1.61
C VAL A 353 -8.27 8.84 1.69
N GLY A 354 -9.00 8.95 0.58
CA GLY A 354 -10.22 9.77 0.45
C GLY A 354 -11.43 8.94 0.05
N ASN A 355 -12.63 9.38 0.42
CA ASN A 355 -13.89 8.76 -0.02
C ASN A 355 -14.86 9.77 -0.66
N ASP A 356 -15.93 9.23 -1.25
CA ASP A 356 -16.97 10.01 -1.95
C ASP A 356 -17.75 10.97 -1.03
N ASP A 357 -17.72 10.75 0.29
CA ASP A 357 -18.30 11.65 1.30
C ASP A 357 -17.34 12.80 1.68
N GLU A 358 -16.33 13.04 0.83
CA GLU A 358 -15.32 14.08 0.93
C GLU A 358 -14.46 14.02 2.21
N ARG A 359 -14.41 12.85 2.87
CA ARG A 359 -13.50 12.62 4.00
C ARG A 359 -12.14 12.23 3.48
N VAL A 360 -11.11 12.81 4.09
CA VAL A 360 -9.71 12.49 3.81
C VAL A 360 -9.07 12.12 5.13
N ILE A 361 -8.57 10.89 5.20
CA ILE A 361 -7.97 10.31 6.39
C ILE A 361 -6.53 9.93 6.05
N ALA A 362 -5.62 10.21 6.98
CA ALA A 362 -4.23 9.81 6.86
C ALA A 362 -3.78 8.97 8.06
N VAL A 363 -2.76 8.15 7.81
CA VAL A 363 -1.91 7.61 8.87
C VAL A 363 -0.68 8.49 8.96
N ILE A 364 -0.42 9.01 10.16
CA ILE A 364 0.60 10.02 10.40
C ILE A 364 1.56 9.58 11.49
N GLU A 365 2.83 9.95 11.30
CA GLU A 365 3.87 9.86 12.30
C GLU A 365 4.31 11.28 12.68
N ARG A 366 4.52 11.51 13.98
CA ARG A 366 5.02 12.77 14.50
C ARG A 366 6.27 12.54 15.34
N GLU A 367 7.23 13.44 15.22
CA GLU A 367 8.44 13.39 16.04
C GLU A 367 8.06 13.49 17.53
N GLY A 368 8.50 12.52 18.32
CA GLY A 368 8.26 12.48 19.78
C GLY A 368 6.95 11.78 20.19
N ASP A 369 6.08 11.40 19.26
CA ASP A 369 4.91 10.58 19.58
C ASP A 369 5.32 9.11 19.77
N GLU A 370 4.72 8.43 20.76
CA GLU A 370 5.02 7.02 21.07
C GLU A 370 4.36 6.04 20.10
N ALA A 371 3.35 6.48 19.34
CA ALA A 371 2.57 5.62 18.45
C ALA A 371 2.13 6.37 17.19
N THR A 372 2.11 5.66 16.07
CA THR A 372 1.51 6.09 14.80
C THR A 372 0.02 6.39 15.00
N GLN A 373 -0.46 7.47 14.39
CA GLN A 373 -1.82 7.98 14.59
C GLN A 373 -2.63 7.95 13.30
N VAL A 374 -3.94 7.81 13.44
CA VAL A 374 -4.90 8.10 12.38
C VAL A 374 -5.43 9.51 12.57
N ALA A 375 -5.45 10.31 11.50
CA ALA A 375 -5.86 11.70 11.51
C ALA A 375 -6.82 12.03 10.36
N GLU A 376 -7.74 12.96 10.60
CA GLU A 376 -8.66 13.49 9.60
C GLU A 376 -8.19 14.86 9.12
N LEU A 377 -8.27 15.13 7.81
CA LEU A 377 -7.87 16.41 7.25
C LEU A 377 -8.92 17.50 7.53
N ASP A 378 -8.48 18.63 8.07
CA ASP A 378 -9.22 19.88 7.94
C ASP A 378 -8.97 20.49 6.56
N ARG A 379 -9.97 20.43 5.67
CA ARG A 379 -9.84 20.89 4.27
C ARG A 379 -9.64 22.40 4.13
N GLN A 380 -10.04 23.19 5.12
CA GLN A 380 -9.88 24.65 5.05
C GLN A 380 -8.43 25.03 5.35
N THR A 381 -7.86 24.46 6.40
CA THR A 381 -6.51 24.79 6.88
C THR A 381 -5.43 23.87 6.33
N LEU A 382 -5.79 22.72 5.76
CA LEU A 382 -4.90 21.61 5.39
C LEU A 382 -4.05 21.13 6.58
N THR A 383 -4.69 21.01 7.74
CA THR A 383 -4.06 20.48 8.96
C THR A 383 -4.67 19.15 9.35
N TRP A 384 -3.83 18.20 9.77
CA TRP A 384 -4.25 16.87 10.20
C TRP A 384 -4.68 16.87 11.67
N GLN A 385 -5.93 16.46 11.93
CA GLN A 385 -6.54 16.37 13.25
C GLN A 385 -6.50 14.91 13.75
N PRO A 386 -5.68 14.57 14.76
CA PRO A 386 -5.59 13.21 15.28
C PRO A 386 -6.94 12.68 15.80
N ARG A 387 -7.22 11.40 15.54
CA ARG A 387 -8.46 10.69 15.91
C ARG A 387 -8.20 9.58 16.90
N GLY A 388 -7.12 8.84 16.73
CA GLY A 388 -6.70 7.74 17.59
C GLY A 388 -5.38 7.13 17.12
N SER A 389 -4.85 6.18 17.88
CA SER A 389 -3.65 5.43 17.49
C SER A 389 -4.01 4.34 16.48
N LEU A 390 -3.04 3.99 15.63
CA LEU A 390 -3.11 2.80 14.80
C LEU A 390 -3.22 1.54 15.70
N PRO A 391 -4.07 0.55 15.36
CA PRO A 391 -4.29 -0.61 16.23
C PRO A 391 -3.10 -1.58 16.16
N SER A 392 -2.91 -2.37 17.22
CA SER A 392 -1.86 -3.39 17.27
C SER A 392 -2.43 -4.73 17.74
N PRO A 393 -2.00 -5.86 17.15
CA PRO A 393 -2.34 -7.20 17.65
C PRO A 393 -1.76 -7.48 19.04
N PHE A 394 -0.75 -6.72 19.49
CA PHE A 394 -0.14 -6.87 20.80
C PHE A 394 -0.82 -6.03 21.89
N TRP A 395 -1.84 -5.23 21.56
CA TRP A 395 -2.54 -4.40 22.53
C TRP A 395 -3.02 -5.23 23.75
N PRO A 396 -2.80 -4.75 25.00
CA PRO A 396 -2.31 -3.43 25.40
C PRO A 396 -0.79 -3.32 25.62
N LEU A 397 0.01 -4.25 25.11
CA LEU A 397 1.47 -4.14 25.17
C LEU A 397 1.96 -3.07 24.19
N PRO A 398 2.95 -2.24 24.57
CA PRO A 398 3.54 -1.26 23.66
C PRO A 398 4.28 -1.98 22.54
N SER A 399 3.98 -1.62 21.30
CA SER A 399 4.58 -2.20 20.08
C SER A 399 4.76 -1.11 19.04
N SER A 400 5.82 -1.21 18.24
CA SER A 400 5.91 -0.43 17.01
C SER A 400 4.90 -0.99 16.00
N THR A 401 4.13 -0.12 15.34
CA THR A 401 3.05 -0.50 14.43
C THR A 401 3.15 0.34 13.18
N GLY A 402 3.34 -0.31 12.03
CA GLY A 402 3.27 0.30 10.70
C GLY A 402 2.12 -0.26 9.88
N LEU A 403 2.04 0.16 8.62
CA LEU A 403 1.03 -0.29 7.66
C LEU A 403 1.60 -1.26 6.62
N ARG A 404 0.75 -2.20 6.22
CA ARG A 404 0.86 -2.94 4.95
C ARG A 404 -0.18 -2.51 3.93
N GLY A 405 -1.28 -1.92 4.40
CA GLY A 405 -2.35 -1.43 3.57
C GLY A 405 -3.35 -0.65 4.39
N PHE A 406 -3.86 0.43 3.82
CA PHE A 406 -4.90 1.26 4.40
C PHE A 406 -5.93 1.55 3.33
N SER A 407 -7.20 1.45 3.68
CA SER A 407 -8.26 1.70 2.72
C SER A 407 -9.46 2.33 3.42
N ILE A 408 -10.16 3.18 2.69
CA ILE A 408 -11.37 3.83 3.15
C ILE A 408 -12.55 3.35 2.30
N GLY A 409 -13.64 3.02 2.98
CA GLY A 409 -14.92 2.78 2.36
C GLY A 409 -15.87 3.96 2.54
N LYS A 410 -17.15 3.70 2.34
CA LYS A 410 -18.23 4.64 2.56
C LYS A 410 -18.36 4.99 4.05
N GLY A 411 -18.34 3.99 4.92
CA GLY A 411 -18.54 4.15 6.36
C GLY A 411 -17.42 3.59 7.23
N VAL A 412 -16.35 3.06 6.63
CA VAL A 412 -15.33 2.29 7.35
C VAL A 412 -13.91 2.66 6.94
N LEU A 413 -12.98 2.49 7.88
CA LEU A 413 -11.55 2.39 7.60
C LEU A 413 -11.12 0.94 7.78
N LEU A 414 -10.24 0.48 6.90
CA LEU A 414 -9.58 -0.81 6.99
C LEU A 414 -8.07 -0.55 7.14
N ALA A 415 -7.45 -1.15 8.15
CA ALA A 415 -6.02 -1.08 8.38
C ALA A 415 -5.46 -2.50 8.45
N ASN A 416 -4.50 -2.80 7.57
CA ASN A 416 -3.66 -3.97 7.67
C ASN A 416 -2.32 -3.55 8.29
N THR A 417 -2.04 -4.02 9.49
CA THR A 417 -0.93 -3.54 10.31
C THR A 417 0.17 -4.58 10.41
N ASP A 418 1.42 -4.16 10.27
CA ASP A 418 2.61 -4.92 10.67
C ASP A 418 3.08 -4.36 12.02
N SER A 419 3.15 -5.22 13.03
CA SER A 419 3.53 -4.81 14.38
C SER A 419 4.71 -5.59 14.90
N SER A 420 5.52 -4.92 15.71
CA SER A 420 6.74 -5.45 16.30
C SER A 420 6.77 -5.16 17.80
N TYR A 421 6.83 -6.23 18.59
CA TYR A 421 6.91 -6.19 20.05
C TYR A 421 8.31 -6.57 20.53
N SER A 422 8.97 -5.67 21.27
CA SER A 422 10.25 -5.95 21.92
C SER A 422 10.04 -6.58 23.29
N VAL A 423 10.50 -7.81 23.44
CA VAL A 423 10.45 -8.57 24.69
C VAL A 423 11.40 -7.95 25.72
N PRO A 424 10.93 -7.58 26.92
CA PRO A 424 11.79 -6.99 27.94
C PRO A 424 12.95 -7.91 28.33
N LEU A 425 14.16 -7.33 28.44
CA LEU A 425 15.39 -8.08 28.77
C LEU A 425 15.33 -8.80 30.13
N TRP A 426 14.55 -8.30 31.09
CA TRP A 426 14.37 -8.98 32.37
C TRP A 426 13.54 -10.27 32.25
N LEU A 427 12.71 -10.38 31.20
CA LEU A 427 11.90 -11.56 30.89
C LEU A 427 12.67 -12.52 29.98
N TYR A 428 13.41 -11.99 29.01
CA TYR A 428 14.26 -12.77 28.10
C TYR A 428 15.61 -12.06 27.88
N PRO A 429 16.61 -12.34 28.73
CA PRO A 429 17.93 -11.74 28.60
C PRO A 429 18.69 -12.37 27.43
N THR A 430 19.22 -11.53 26.57
CA THR A 430 20.07 -11.91 25.44
C THR A 430 21.55 -11.66 25.77
N ALA A 431 22.45 -12.35 25.09
CA ALA A 431 23.89 -12.29 25.37
C ALA A 431 24.52 -10.93 24.98
N ASP A 432 23.92 -10.25 24.01
CA ASP A 432 24.30 -8.93 23.51
C ASP A 432 23.55 -7.78 24.19
N GLY A 433 22.57 -8.08 25.05
CA GLY A 433 21.77 -7.06 25.74
C GLY A 433 20.70 -6.42 24.87
N GLU A 434 20.44 -6.96 23.67
CA GLU A 434 19.40 -6.48 22.75
C GLU A 434 18.07 -7.23 22.97
N PRO A 435 16.93 -6.55 23.08
CA PRO A 435 15.65 -7.24 23.29
C PRO A 435 15.30 -8.12 22.09
N ALA A 436 14.76 -9.32 22.36
CA ALA A 436 14.19 -10.16 21.30
C ALA A 436 12.91 -9.51 20.75
N THR A 437 12.66 -9.65 19.46
CA THR A 437 11.51 -9.02 18.79
C THR A 437 10.53 -10.07 18.27
N ILE A 438 9.23 -9.82 18.44
CA ILE A 438 8.15 -10.64 17.92
C ILE A 438 7.34 -9.79 16.94
N SER A 439 7.32 -10.20 15.67
CA SER A 439 6.51 -9.57 14.64
C SER A 439 5.21 -10.33 14.38
N SER A 440 4.14 -9.59 14.11
CA SER A 440 2.81 -10.12 13.80
C SER A 440 2.05 -9.14 12.92
N ASP A 441 1.27 -9.69 12.00
CA ASP A 441 0.33 -8.93 11.20
C ASP A 441 -1.09 -9.05 11.76
N ALA A 442 -1.97 -8.09 11.43
CA ALA A 442 -3.39 -8.18 11.72
C ALA A 442 -4.20 -7.18 10.90
N VAL A 443 -5.45 -7.55 10.64
CA VAL A 443 -6.41 -6.70 9.94
C VAL A 443 -7.43 -6.15 10.92
N PHE A 444 -7.63 -4.84 10.89
CA PHE A 444 -8.59 -4.13 11.71
C PHE A 444 -9.51 -3.28 10.85
N TYR A 445 -10.72 -3.05 11.34
CA TYR A 445 -11.62 -2.05 10.78
C TYR A 445 -12.13 -1.08 11.86
N SER A 446 -12.48 0.13 11.43
CA SER A 446 -13.06 1.18 12.27
C SER A 446 -14.30 1.75 11.59
N ARG A 447 -15.38 1.94 12.37
CA ARG A 447 -16.62 2.61 11.95
C ARG A 447 -16.72 4.05 12.45
N ASP A 448 -15.71 4.52 13.17
CA ASP A 448 -15.65 5.83 13.81
C ASP A 448 -14.40 6.62 13.42
N TRP A 449 -13.86 6.31 12.23
CA TRP A 449 -12.75 7.00 11.59
C TRP A 449 -11.46 6.97 12.43
N GLY A 450 -11.14 5.80 12.99
CA GLY A 450 -9.87 5.52 13.67
C GLY A 450 -9.87 5.79 15.18
N ARG A 451 -11.01 6.11 15.79
CA ARG A 451 -11.12 6.30 17.25
C ARG A 451 -11.17 4.97 17.99
N SER A 452 -11.77 3.95 17.39
CA SER A 452 -11.80 2.59 17.87
C SER A 452 -11.66 1.58 16.73
N TRP A 453 -11.14 0.40 17.07
CA TRP A 453 -10.78 -0.62 16.11
C TRP A 453 -11.33 -1.98 16.53
N SER A 454 -11.77 -2.75 15.54
CA SER A 454 -12.20 -4.13 15.70
C SER A 454 -11.35 -5.02 14.80
N ARG A 455 -10.76 -6.07 15.36
CA ARG A 455 -9.97 -7.05 14.60
C ARG A 455 -10.89 -7.89 13.72
N LEU A 456 -10.48 -8.14 12.47
CA LEU A 456 -11.11 -9.11 11.59
C LEU A 456 -10.43 -10.48 11.71
N ALA A 457 -11.21 -11.54 11.57
CA ALA A 457 -10.69 -12.90 11.45
C ALA A 457 -10.16 -13.12 10.01
N ILE A 458 -9.08 -12.41 9.67
CA ILE A 458 -8.34 -12.49 8.42
C ILE A 458 -6.86 -12.53 8.79
N GLU A 459 -6.10 -13.44 8.17
CA GLU A 459 -4.66 -13.51 8.37
C GLU A 459 -3.95 -12.31 7.69
N GLY A 460 -3.03 -11.66 8.40
CA GLY A 460 -2.63 -10.27 8.20
C GLY A 460 -1.59 -10.01 7.12
N TYR A 461 -0.81 -10.99 6.67
CA TYR A 461 0.23 -10.71 5.67
C TYR A 461 -0.35 -10.59 4.25
N LEU A 462 -1.15 -11.58 3.82
CA LEU A 462 -1.71 -11.69 2.47
C LEU A 462 -3.22 -11.99 2.43
N GLY A 463 -3.93 -11.95 3.57
CA GLY A 463 -5.34 -12.32 3.62
C GLY A 463 -6.28 -11.33 2.91
N VAL A 464 -6.10 -10.02 3.04
CA VAL A 464 -7.02 -8.99 2.47
C VAL A 464 -6.82 -8.83 0.97
N GLN A 465 -7.76 -9.28 0.15
CA GLN A 465 -7.68 -9.17 -1.30
C GLN A 465 -8.12 -7.80 -1.84
N GLY A 466 -8.92 -7.02 -1.10
CA GLY A 466 -9.33 -5.69 -1.53
C GLY A 466 -10.52 -5.17 -0.71
N LEU A 467 -10.93 -3.92 -0.96
CA LEU A 467 -12.11 -3.30 -0.36
C LEU A 467 -12.99 -2.73 -1.49
N ASP A 468 -14.29 -3.01 -1.47
CA ASP A 468 -15.25 -2.28 -2.30
C ASP A 468 -15.69 -1.02 -1.53
N PRO A 469 -15.20 0.18 -1.92
CA PRO A 469 -15.44 1.39 -1.15
C PRO A 469 -16.91 1.81 -1.15
N ARG A 470 -17.74 1.29 -2.06
CA ARG A 470 -19.16 1.66 -2.18
C ARG A 470 -20.07 0.85 -1.25
N THR A 471 -19.62 -0.33 -0.84
CA THR A 471 -20.43 -1.29 -0.08
C THR A 471 -19.81 -1.69 1.26
N ASP A 472 -18.66 -1.13 1.62
CA ASP A 472 -17.90 -1.46 2.84
C ASP A 472 -17.64 -2.98 2.96
N ARG A 473 -17.42 -3.61 1.80
CA ARG A 473 -17.17 -5.04 1.70
C ARG A 473 -15.68 -5.30 1.48
N VAL A 474 -15.04 -5.90 2.48
CA VAL A 474 -13.65 -6.36 2.35
C VAL A 474 -13.64 -7.76 1.77
N PHE A 475 -12.78 -8.00 0.78
CA PHE A 475 -12.54 -9.30 0.18
C PHE A 475 -11.30 -9.92 0.81
N TRP A 476 -11.33 -11.23 1.00
CA TRP A 476 -10.20 -11.96 1.56
C TRP A 476 -10.15 -13.40 1.04
N ALA A 477 -9.02 -14.07 1.24
CA ALA A 477 -8.88 -15.48 0.90
C ALA A 477 -8.22 -16.23 2.06
N GLU A 478 -8.63 -17.49 2.27
CA GLU A 478 -8.09 -18.35 3.31
C GLU A 478 -6.81 -19.02 2.83
N GLY A 479 -5.73 -18.84 3.60
CA GLY A 479 -4.43 -19.43 3.34
C GLY A 479 -3.75 -18.98 2.04
N ASP A 480 -2.51 -19.42 1.91
CA ASP A 480 -1.68 -19.16 0.75
C ASP A 480 -1.83 -20.25 -0.32
N TRP A 481 -1.46 -19.93 -1.56
CA TRP A 481 -1.63 -20.82 -2.71
C TRP A 481 -0.74 -22.08 -2.64
N TYR A 482 0.31 -22.08 -1.82
CA TYR A 482 1.21 -23.22 -1.60
C TYR A 482 0.83 -24.09 -0.40
N ASP A 483 -0.33 -23.84 0.24
CA ASP A 483 -0.84 -24.69 1.31
C ASP A 483 -1.18 -26.09 0.82
N VAL A 484 -1.14 -27.07 1.73
CA VAL A 484 -1.40 -28.49 1.41
C VAL A 484 -2.81 -28.71 0.84
N ASN A 485 -3.78 -27.90 1.27
CA ASN A 485 -5.15 -27.89 0.77
C ASN A 485 -5.59 -26.44 0.61
N PRO A 486 -5.23 -25.76 -0.49
CA PRO A 486 -5.53 -24.36 -0.62
C PRO A 486 -7.03 -24.18 -0.87
N ASP A 487 -7.65 -23.21 -0.21
CA ASP A 487 -9.00 -22.80 -0.55
C ASP A 487 -9.03 -22.31 -2.01
N LYS A 488 -10.15 -22.41 -2.71
CA LYS A 488 -10.33 -21.80 -4.04
C LYS A 488 -11.34 -20.66 -4.02
N ARG A 489 -11.86 -20.34 -2.84
CA ARG A 489 -12.89 -19.34 -2.64
C ARG A 489 -12.26 -17.98 -2.37
N ILE A 490 -12.94 -16.94 -2.85
CA ILE A 490 -12.78 -15.58 -2.36
C ILE A 490 -13.95 -15.32 -1.41
N HIS A 491 -13.63 -14.96 -0.19
CA HIS A 491 -14.57 -14.62 0.86
C HIS A 491 -14.72 -13.11 0.97
N SER A 492 -15.73 -12.70 1.72
CA SER A 492 -15.92 -11.30 2.09
C SER A 492 -16.48 -11.16 3.48
N TYR A 493 -16.17 -10.02 4.11
CA TYR A 493 -16.86 -9.50 5.27
C TYR A 493 -17.54 -8.18 4.92
N ARG A 494 -18.74 -7.96 5.47
CA ARG A 494 -19.49 -6.72 5.32
C ARG A 494 -19.35 -5.90 6.59
N LEU A 495 -18.83 -4.68 6.46
CA LEU A 495 -18.32 -3.90 7.59
C LEU A 495 -19.26 -2.79 8.07
N ASP A 496 -20.49 -2.66 7.57
CA ASP A 496 -21.49 -1.64 7.95
C ASP A 496 -22.39 -1.99 9.15
#